data_AF-A0A7X1B016-F1
#
_entry.id   AF-A0A7X1B016-F1
#
_cell.length_a   1.000
_cell.length_b   1.000
_cell.length_c   1.000
_cell.angle_alpha   90.00
_cell.angle_beta   90.00
_cell.angle_gamma   90.00
#
_symmetry.space_group_name_H-M   'P 1'
#
loop_
_entity.id
_entity.type
_entity.pdbx_description
1 polymer ?
#
loop_
_entity_poly.entity_id
_entity_poly.type
_entity_poly.pdbx_seq_one_letter_code
_entity_poly.pdbx_strand_id
1 'polypeptide(L)'
;MNPGDGDSLRLVVNAEGRRVDAAILQGREWIDSETVEGNSVENLAPALRAILARTKTKPADLHTWIYSGGPGSLLGLRSLAMLLATWEISNHANSISKYRYSGLVWTAREIQRTITDQPFLLISPWRTNAWNVLRVENHPATESALEVVEGDPAADIDLPAYVLGERLRAIPPAGSQTLSLPKIETLAHHIGEPGFLVETNTIEPLQSGTTEYKKWTPTLPAQ
;
A
#
# COMPACT_ATOMS: atom_id res chain seq x y z
N MET A 1 -17.98 -9.83 -8.47
CA MET A 1 -17.47 -9.50 -9.82
C MET A 1 -15.95 -9.45 -9.69
N ASN A 2 -15.17 -10.02 -10.61
CA ASN A 2 -13.71 -9.94 -10.51
C ASN A 2 -13.30 -8.47 -10.80
N PRO A 3 -12.60 -7.76 -9.90
CA PRO A 3 -12.20 -6.38 -10.12
C PRO A 3 -11.35 -6.18 -11.39
N GLY A 4 -10.77 -7.23 -11.96
CA GLY A 4 -9.94 -7.19 -13.18
C GLY A 4 -10.68 -7.21 -14.53
N ASP A 5 -11.99 -7.51 -14.58
CA ASP A 5 -12.68 -7.82 -15.85
C ASP A 5 -13.85 -6.87 -16.18
N GLY A 6 -13.95 -5.73 -15.49
CA GLY A 6 -14.98 -4.71 -15.72
C GLY A 6 -14.57 -3.66 -16.76
N ASP A 7 -15.49 -3.29 -17.65
CA ASP A 7 -15.32 -2.22 -18.64
C ASP A 7 -15.52 -0.80 -18.04
N SER A 8 -15.77 -0.73 -16.73
CA SER A 8 -15.94 0.52 -15.99
C SER A 8 -14.59 1.16 -15.62
N LEU A 9 -14.59 2.49 -15.55
CA LEU A 9 -13.44 3.25 -15.08
C LEU A 9 -13.21 2.98 -13.59
N ARG A 10 -11.97 2.60 -13.26
CA ARG A 10 -11.50 2.37 -11.90
C ARG A 10 -10.44 3.40 -11.54
N LEU A 11 -10.54 3.94 -10.34
CA LEU A 11 -9.50 4.77 -9.75
C LEU A 11 -8.48 3.87 -9.06
N VAL A 12 -7.19 4.06 -9.32
CA VAL A 12 -6.10 3.40 -8.60
C VAL A 12 -5.26 4.46 -7.90
N VAL A 13 -5.02 4.31 -6.60
CA VAL A 13 -4.27 5.31 -5.81
C VAL A 13 -3.26 4.65 -4.87
N ASN A 14 -2.07 5.24 -4.78
CA ASN A 14 -1.03 4.92 -3.82
C ASN A 14 -0.68 6.15 -2.98
N ALA A 15 -0.57 5.96 -1.66
CA ALA A 15 -0.05 6.96 -0.73
C ALA A 15 0.72 6.32 0.44
N GLU A 16 1.30 5.13 0.25
CA GLU A 16 2.01 4.37 1.30
C GLU A 16 3.35 5.00 1.73
N GLY A 17 3.90 5.92 0.94
CA GLY A 17 5.19 6.54 1.22
C GLY A 17 5.27 7.97 0.73
N ARG A 18 6.46 8.34 0.25
CA ARG A 18 6.71 9.64 -0.39
C ARG A 18 6.19 9.69 -1.82
N ARG A 19 6.21 8.54 -2.49
CA ARG A 19 5.61 8.36 -3.79
C ARG A 19 4.10 8.33 -3.67
N VAL A 20 3.44 9.19 -4.42
CA VAL A 20 2.00 9.17 -4.67
C VAL A 20 1.80 8.72 -6.10
N ASP A 21 0.96 7.72 -6.29
CA ASP A 21 0.48 7.33 -7.62
C ASP A 21 -1.03 7.56 -7.68
N ALA A 22 -1.50 8.11 -8.79
CA ALA A 22 -2.91 8.21 -9.12
C ALA A 22 -3.10 7.78 -10.56
N ALA A 23 -4.04 6.88 -10.84
CA ALA A 23 -4.24 6.37 -12.19
C ALA A 23 -5.71 6.00 -12.45
N ILE A 24 -6.08 5.99 -13.73
CA ILE A 24 -7.39 5.51 -14.19
C ILE A 24 -7.18 4.25 -15.03
N LEU A 25 -7.93 3.20 -14.70
CA LEU A 25 -7.84 1.88 -15.33
C LEU A 25 -9.21 1.47 -15.90
N GLN A 26 -9.24 1.01 -17.16
CA GLN A 26 -10.42 0.44 -17.82
C GLN A 26 -10.10 -0.97 -18.34
N GLY A 27 -10.88 -2.00 -18.00
CA GLY A 27 -10.49 -3.40 -18.27
C GLY A 27 -9.11 -3.78 -17.67
N ARG A 28 -8.08 -3.85 -18.50
CA ARG A 28 -6.68 -4.00 -18.07
C ARG A 28 -5.75 -2.90 -18.58
N GLU A 29 -6.33 -1.89 -19.22
CA GLU A 29 -5.60 -0.80 -19.86
C GLU A 29 -5.57 0.42 -18.96
N TRP A 30 -4.37 0.98 -18.81
CA TRP A 30 -4.15 2.25 -18.13
C TRP A 30 -4.53 3.38 -19.08
N ILE A 31 -5.57 4.14 -18.71
CA ILE A 31 -6.02 5.30 -19.48
C ILE A 31 -5.04 6.45 -19.29
N ASP A 32 -4.64 6.69 -18.05
CA ASP A 32 -3.66 7.71 -17.66
C ASP A 32 -3.14 7.41 -16.25
N SER A 33 -1.94 7.88 -15.94
CA SER A 33 -1.31 7.79 -14.63
C SER A 33 -0.51 9.05 -14.30
N GLU A 34 -0.40 9.35 -13.02
CA GLU A 34 0.43 10.41 -12.47
C GLU A 34 1.20 9.83 -11.28
N THR A 35 2.52 10.02 -11.29
CA THR A 35 3.39 9.67 -10.17
C THR A 35 4.11 10.92 -9.71
N VAL A 36 3.96 11.26 -8.43
CA VAL A 36 4.59 12.43 -7.81
C VAL A 36 5.38 11.99 -6.57
N GLU A 37 6.63 12.44 -6.46
CA GLU A 37 7.45 12.24 -5.27
C GLU A 37 7.31 13.42 -4.30
N GLY A 38 7.21 13.14 -3.00
CA GLY A 38 7.24 14.18 -1.96
C GLY A 38 6.37 13.88 -0.76
N ASN A 39 5.71 14.91 -0.23
CA ASN A 39 4.77 14.75 0.87
C ASN A 39 3.43 14.24 0.32
N SER A 40 3.00 13.05 0.74
CA SER A 40 1.76 12.46 0.25
C SER A 40 0.51 13.29 0.58
N VAL A 41 0.50 14.01 1.70
CA VAL A 41 -0.63 14.88 2.08
C VAL A 41 -0.79 16.03 1.08
N GLU A 42 0.32 16.61 0.63
CA GLU A 42 0.33 17.76 -0.28
C GLU A 42 0.10 17.33 -1.73
N ASN A 43 0.66 16.17 -2.13
CA ASN A 43 0.68 15.73 -3.52
C ASN A 43 -0.52 14.88 -3.94
N LEU A 44 -1.27 14.29 -2.99
CA LEU A 44 -2.40 13.41 -3.29
C LEU A 44 -3.51 14.09 -4.10
N ALA A 45 -4.04 15.21 -3.59
CA ALA A 45 -5.13 15.91 -4.27
C ALA A 45 -4.70 16.55 -5.61
N PRO A 46 -3.49 17.14 -5.74
CA PRO A 46 -2.96 17.57 -7.03
C PRO A 46 -2.82 16.43 -8.06
N ALA A 47 -2.25 15.28 -7.68
CA ALA A 47 -2.07 14.15 -8.59
C ALA A 47 -3.42 13.64 -9.14
N LEU A 48 -4.41 13.49 -8.26
CA LEU A 48 -5.77 13.11 -8.66
C LEU A 48 -6.43 14.14 -9.58
N ARG A 49 -6.27 15.44 -9.29
CA ARG A 49 -6.80 16.50 -10.16
C ARG A 49 -6.14 16.51 -11.54
N ALA A 50 -4.85 16.24 -11.61
CA ALA A 50 -4.11 16.17 -12.87
C ALA A 50 -4.66 15.07 -13.78
N ILE A 51 -4.81 13.84 -13.28
CA ILE A 51 -5.34 12.72 -14.09
C ILE A 51 -6.79 12.93 -14.50
N LEU A 52 -7.64 13.47 -13.62
CA LEU A 52 -9.05 13.72 -13.94
C LEU A 52 -9.18 14.79 -15.03
N ALA A 53 -8.36 15.84 -14.96
CA ALA A 53 -8.36 16.89 -15.97
C ALA A 53 -7.89 16.38 -17.34
N ARG A 54 -6.82 15.58 -17.40
CA ARG A 54 -6.28 15.02 -18.66
C ARG A 54 -7.24 14.03 -19.31
N THR A 55 -7.85 13.17 -18.51
CA THR A 55 -8.81 12.16 -19.00
C THR A 55 -10.23 12.71 -19.20
N LYS A 56 -10.51 13.94 -18.74
CA LYS A 56 -11.85 14.55 -18.70
C LYS A 56 -12.87 13.71 -17.93
N THR A 57 -12.40 12.91 -16.98
CA THR A 57 -13.22 12.05 -16.12
C THR A 57 -13.73 12.86 -14.92
N LYS A 58 -15.00 12.69 -14.55
CA LYS A 58 -15.52 13.26 -13.31
C LYS A 58 -15.39 12.23 -12.18
N PRO A 59 -15.22 12.67 -10.92
CA PRO A 59 -15.23 11.75 -9.78
C PRO A 59 -16.43 10.80 -9.80
N ALA A 60 -17.63 11.33 -10.11
CA ALA A 60 -18.87 10.57 -10.19
C ALA A 60 -18.87 9.39 -11.19
N ASP A 61 -17.99 9.40 -12.19
CA ASP A 61 -17.87 8.35 -13.21
C ASP A 61 -17.06 7.13 -12.71
N LEU A 62 -16.36 7.27 -11.57
CA LEU A 62 -15.48 6.26 -11.00
C LEU A 62 -16.21 5.43 -9.94
N HIS A 63 -16.81 4.33 -10.35
CA HIS A 63 -17.62 3.47 -9.46
C HIS A 63 -16.80 2.40 -8.71
N THR A 64 -15.49 2.37 -8.90
CA THR A 64 -14.63 1.41 -8.23
C THR A 64 -13.27 2.03 -7.89
N TRP A 65 -12.86 1.90 -6.64
CA TRP A 65 -11.61 2.46 -6.12
C TRP A 65 -10.70 1.34 -5.64
N ILE A 66 -9.46 1.36 -6.12
CA ILE A 66 -8.38 0.46 -5.73
C ILE A 66 -7.33 1.34 -5.03
N TYR A 67 -7.11 1.12 -3.74
CA TYR A 67 -6.30 2.03 -2.92
C TYR A 67 -5.26 1.28 -2.10
N SER A 68 -4.10 1.92 -1.92
CA SER A 68 -3.02 1.41 -1.09
C SER A 68 -3.42 1.46 0.39
N GLY A 69 -3.34 0.31 1.06
CA GLY A 69 -3.71 0.12 2.45
C GLY A 69 -2.55 0.19 3.43
N GLY A 70 -1.31 0.02 2.96
CA GLY A 70 -0.14 -0.17 3.81
C GLY A 70 0.41 -1.60 3.73
N PRO A 71 1.49 -1.88 4.47
CA PRO A 71 2.10 -1.00 5.48
C PRO A 71 2.83 0.22 4.89
N GLY A 72 2.84 1.33 5.62
CA GLY A 72 3.46 2.57 5.13
C GLY A 72 3.26 3.77 6.07
N SER A 73 3.43 4.97 5.51
CA SER A 73 3.18 6.24 6.19
C SER A 73 1.72 6.36 6.63
N LEU A 74 1.46 6.23 7.94
CA LEU A 74 0.12 6.39 8.51
C LEU A 74 -0.52 7.73 8.15
N LEU A 75 0.27 8.80 8.05
CA LEU A 75 -0.23 10.11 7.67
C LEU A 75 -0.74 10.09 6.22
N GLY A 76 0.06 9.55 5.29
CA GLY A 76 -0.34 9.43 3.87
C GLY A 76 -1.56 8.54 3.68
N LEU A 77 -1.57 7.38 4.32
CA LEU A 77 -2.68 6.42 4.27
C LEU A 77 -3.99 6.99 4.85
N ARG A 78 -3.91 7.75 5.96
CA ARG A 78 -5.09 8.41 6.54
C ARG A 78 -5.57 9.59 5.70
N SER A 79 -4.65 10.35 5.10
CA SER A 79 -5.01 11.41 4.15
C SER A 79 -5.70 10.85 2.91
N LEU A 80 -5.24 9.71 2.40
CA LEU A 80 -5.90 8.98 1.31
C LEU A 80 -7.32 8.54 1.69
N ALA A 81 -7.45 7.88 2.84
CA ALA A 81 -8.75 7.46 3.36
C ALA A 81 -9.73 8.63 3.51
N MET A 82 -9.27 9.74 4.11
CA MET A 82 -10.07 10.94 4.32
C MET A 82 -10.51 11.57 2.99
N LEU A 83 -9.60 11.69 2.01
CA LEU A 83 -9.91 12.27 0.71
C LEU A 83 -10.96 11.45 -0.03
N LEU A 84 -10.75 10.13 -0.14
CA LEU A 84 -11.68 9.25 -0.84
C LEU A 84 -13.04 9.18 -0.11
N ALA A 85 -13.06 9.10 1.22
CA ALA A 85 -14.31 9.16 1.98
C ALA A 85 -15.08 10.48 1.77
N THR A 86 -14.36 11.60 1.68
CA THR A 86 -14.97 12.90 1.34
C THR A 86 -15.55 12.89 -0.07
N TRP A 87 -14.83 12.31 -1.03
CA TRP A 87 -15.32 12.18 -2.41
C TRP A 87 -16.54 11.29 -2.53
N GLU A 88 -16.62 10.23 -1.73
CA GLU A 88 -17.75 9.30 -1.72
C GLU A 88 -19.03 10.05 -1.36
N ILE A 89 -18.99 10.75 -0.23
CA ILE A 89 -20.12 11.55 0.27
C ILE A 89 -20.48 12.68 -0.70
N SER A 90 -19.48 13.32 -1.32
CA SER A 90 -19.70 14.55 -2.11
C SER A 90 -20.12 14.30 -3.56
N ASN A 91 -19.73 13.17 -4.15
CA ASN A 91 -19.87 12.96 -5.60
C ASN A 91 -20.67 11.72 -5.98
N HIS A 92 -20.96 10.81 -5.04
CA HIS A 92 -21.60 9.55 -5.35
C HIS A 92 -22.88 9.36 -4.54
N ALA A 93 -24.01 9.39 -5.23
CA ALA A 93 -25.30 8.99 -4.66
C ALA A 93 -25.47 7.45 -4.60
N ASN A 94 -24.65 6.71 -5.36
CA ASN A 94 -24.70 5.26 -5.49
C ASN A 94 -23.51 4.60 -4.78
N SER A 95 -23.62 3.30 -4.51
CA SER A 95 -22.56 2.50 -3.89
C SER A 95 -21.28 2.46 -4.75
N ILE A 96 -20.13 2.65 -4.11
CA ILE A 96 -18.80 2.51 -4.71
C ILE A 96 -18.19 1.19 -4.24
N SER A 97 -17.66 0.38 -5.16
CA SER A 97 -16.85 -0.78 -4.80
C SER A 97 -15.44 -0.35 -4.40
N LYS A 98 -14.96 -0.81 -3.25
CA LYS A 98 -13.67 -0.38 -2.70
C LYS A 98 -12.80 -1.61 -2.49
N TYR A 99 -11.56 -1.52 -2.95
CA TYR A 99 -10.59 -2.58 -2.86
C TYR A 99 -9.27 -2.02 -2.33
N ARG A 100 -8.77 -2.65 -1.27
CA ARG A 100 -7.47 -2.36 -0.71
C ARG A 100 -6.42 -3.28 -1.33
N TYR A 101 -5.21 -2.78 -1.53
CA TYR A 101 -4.02 -3.59 -1.75
C TYR A 101 -2.91 -3.18 -0.78
N SER A 102 -1.89 -4.02 -0.65
CA SER A 102 -0.66 -3.70 0.09
C SER A 102 0.49 -3.51 -0.89
N GLY A 103 1.21 -2.39 -0.81
CA GLY A 103 2.40 -2.16 -1.63
C GLY A 103 3.52 -3.16 -1.33
N LEU A 104 3.59 -3.69 -0.10
CA LEU A 104 4.52 -4.77 0.25
C LEU A 104 4.15 -6.08 -0.47
N VAL A 105 2.87 -6.45 -0.47
CA VAL A 105 2.38 -7.63 -1.20
C VAL A 105 2.55 -7.46 -2.71
N TRP A 106 2.27 -6.27 -3.25
CA TRP A 106 2.47 -5.95 -4.66
C TRP A 106 3.93 -6.10 -5.08
N THR A 107 4.85 -5.57 -4.28
CA THR A 107 6.28 -5.69 -4.52
C THR A 107 6.71 -7.15 -4.48
N ALA A 108 6.25 -7.93 -3.50
CA ALA A 108 6.54 -9.36 -3.42
C ALA A 108 6.06 -10.13 -4.65
N ARG A 109 4.82 -9.90 -5.10
CA ARG A 109 4.29 -10.57 -6.30
C ARG A 109 5.04 -10.18 -7.56
N GLU A 110 5.49 -8.93 -7.69
CA GLU A 110 6.32 -8.53 -8.82
C GLU A 110 7.72 -9.17 -8.80
N ILE A 111 8.32 -9.34 -7.62
CA ILE A 111 9.56 -10.11 -7.48
C ILE A 111 9.31 -11.55 -7.89
N GLN A 112 8.28 -12.22 -7.38
CA GLN A 112 7.94 -13.61 -7.76
C GLN A 112 7.71 -13.77 -9.27
N ARG A 113 7.13 -12.76 -9.93
CA ARG A 113 6.91 -12.76 -11.38
C ARG A 113 8.21 -12.64 -12.19
N THR A 114 9.25 -12.01 -11.63
CA THR A 114 10.52 -11.73 -12.33
C THR A 114 11.67 -12.65 -11.94
N ILE A 115 11.68 -13.14 -10.71
CA ILE A 115 12.66 -14.05 -10.13
C ILE A 115 11.89 -15.29 -9.66
N THR A 116 11.88 -16.32 -10.49
CA THR A 116 11.07 -17.52 -10.28
C THR A 116 11.69 -18.46 -9.24
N ASP A 117 10.86 -19.04 -8.37
CA ASP A 117 11.15 -20.19 -7.49
C ASP A 117 12.21 -20.02 -6.38
N GLN A 118 12.56 -18.78 -6.00
CA GLN A 118 13.45 -18.56 -4.85
C GLN A 118 12.70 -17.91 -3.68
N PRO A 119 12.71 -18.51 -2.49
CA PRO A 119 12.15 -17.88 -1.30
C PRO A 119 12.98 -16.65 -0.93
N PHE A 120 12.30 -15.62 -0.43
CA PHE A 120 12.95 -14.39 0.02
C PHE A 120 12.18 -13.74 1.16
N LEU A 121 12.85 -12.82 1.85
CA LEU A 121 12.26 -11.97 2.86
C LEU A 121 12.04 -10.58 2.27
N LEU A 122 10.83 -10.05 2.36
CA LEU A 122 10.54 -8.67 2.03
C LEU A 122 10.07 -7.94 3.28
N ILE A 123 10.78 -6.87 3.65
CA ILE A 123 10.53 -6.14 4.88
C ILE A 123 10.28 -4.65 4.61
N SER A 124 9.50 -4.02 5.47
CA SER A 124 9.35 -2.56 5.47
C SER A 124 9.38 -1.99 6.89
N PRO A 125 9.95 -0.79 7.11
CA PRO A 125 10.01 -0.21 8.45
C PRO A 125 8.62 0.07 9.04
N TRP A 126 8.32 -0.42 10.26
CA TRP A 126 7.04 -0.15 10.94
C TRP A 126 7.16 0.89 12.05
N ARG A 127 8.05 0.68 13.02
CA ARG A 127 8.42 1.65 14.07
C ARG A 127 9.88 1.47 14.45
N THR A 128 10.35 2.23 15.43
CA THR A 128 11.72 2.05 15.94
C THR A 128 11.89 0.59 16.38
N ASN A 129 12.89 -0.08 15.80
CA ASN A 129 13.22 -1.47 16.07
C ASN A 129 12.09 -2.49 15.79
N ALA A 130 11.19 -2.20 14.84
CA ALA A 130 10.21 -3.17 14.39
C ALA A 130 9.86 -3.01 12.90
N TRP A 131 9.56 -4.12 12.26
CA TRP A 131 9.43 -4.26 10.81
C TRP A 131 8.13 -4.97 10.46
N ASN A 132 7.49 -4.55 9.37
CA ASN A 132 6.55 -5.43 8.69
C ASN A 132 7.38 -6.42 7.88
N VAL A 133 7.04 -7.69 7.98
CA VAL A 133 7.78 -8.78 7.36
C VAL A 133 6.80 -9.59 6.53
N LEU A 134 7.25 -9.95 5.34
CA LEU A 134 6.58 -10.87 4.46
C LEU A 134 7.61 -11.91 4.03
N ARG A 135 7.45 -13.14 4.55
CA ARG A 135 8.19 -14.29 4.06
C ARG A 135 7.50 -14.79 2.80
N VAL A 136 8.23 -14.77 1.69
CA VAL A 136 7.69 -15.15 0.38
C VAL A 136 8.26 -16.50 0.00
N GLU A 137 7.38 -17.45 -0.26
CA GLU A 137 7.71 -18.81 -0.70
C GLU A 137 7.12 -19.06 -2.10
N ASN A 138 6.74 -20.31 -2.41
CA ASN A 138 6.28 -20.74 -3.73
C ASN A 138 4.81 -20.37 -4.04
N HIS A 139 4.09 -19.78 -3.10
CA HIS A 139 2.72 -19.33 -3.31
C HIS A 139 2.67 -17.80 -3.45
N PRO A 140 1.71 -17.24 -4.21
CA PRO A 140 1.54 -15.80 -4.30
C PRO A 140 1.44 -15.15 -2.92
N ALA A 141 2.18 -14.07 -2.71
CA ALA A 141 2.08 -13.30 -1.48
C ALA A 141 0.66 -12.78 -1.25
N THR A 142 0.21 -12.75 0.00
CA THR A 142 -1.08 -12.16 0.38
C THR A 142 -0.95 -11.31 1.63
N GLU A 143 -1.93 -10.44 1.86
CA GLU A 143 -1.97 -9.59 3.06
C GLU A 143 -1.96 -10.40 4.36
N SER A 144 -2.57 -11.59 4.36
CA SER A 144 -2.66 -12.45 5.55
C SER A 144 -1.32 -13.03 6.03
N ALA A 145 -0.29 -12.99 5.19
CA ALA A 145 1.06 -13.44 5.54
C ALA A 145 1.94 -12.31 6.11
N LEU A 146 1.39 -11.10 6.25
CA LEU A 146 2.10 -9.99 6.86
C LEU A 146 2.19 -10.17 8.37
N GLU A 147 3.41 -10.11 8.89
CA GLU A 147 3.69 -10.12 10.31
C GLU A 147 4.49 -8.89 10.73
N VAL A 148 4.50 -8.62 12.03
CA VAL A 148 5.35 -7.59 12.62
C VAL A 148 6.39 -8.25 13.50
N VAL A 149 7.66 -7.97 13.20
CA VAL A 149 8.81 -8.51 13.94
C VAL A 149 9.55 -7.38 14.63
N GLU A 150 9.85 -7.55 15.92
CA GLU A 150 10.74 -6.66 16.67
C GLU A 150 12.21 -7.09 16.52
N GLY A 151 13.12 -6.12 16.52
CA GLY A 151 14.55 -6.40 16.38
C GLY A 151 14.99 -6.53 14.92
N ASP A 152 15.97 -7.40 14.69
CA ASP A 152 16.48 -7.69 13.36
C ASP A 152 15.69 -8.85 12.72
N PRO A 153 14.84 -8.57 11.71
CA PRO A 153 14.01 -9.59 11.08
C PRO A 153 14.80 -10.61 10.25
N ALA A 154 16.11 -10.39 10.02
CA ALA A 154 16.97 -11.26 9.25
C ALA A 154 18.03 -12.00 10.09
N ALA A 155 18.07 -11.82 11.42
CA ALA A 155 19.14 -12.36 12.27
C ALA A 155 19.30 -13.89 12.18
N ASP A 156 18.20 -14.62 12.00
CA ASP A 156 18.16 -16.09 11.98
C ASP A 156 17.67 -16.66 10.64
N ILE A 157 17.66 -15.86 9.57
CA ILE A 157 17.09 -16.24 8.28
C ILE A 157 18.16 -16.20 7.19
N ASP A 158 18.51 -17.38 6.66
CA ASP A 158 19.39 -17.53 5.50
C ASP A 158 18.59 -17.42 4.19
N LEU A 159 17.98 -16.25 3.96
CA LEU A 159 17.25 -15.92 2.73
C LEU A 159 17.70 -14.56 2.20
N PRO A 160 17.64 -14.33 0.88
CA PRO A 160 17.76 -12.97 0.33
C PRO A 160 16.74 -12.05 1.00
N ALA A 161 17.21 -10.93 1.55
CA ALA A 161 16.37 -9.95 2.23
C ALA A 161 16.29 -8.67 1.41
N TYR A 162 15.07 -8.20 1.19
CA TYR A 162 14.76 -6.98 0.48
C TYR A 162 14.05 -5.99 1.40
N VAL A 163 14.43 -4.71 1.34
CA VAL A 163 13.81 -3.65 2.13
C VAL A 163 13.03 -2.71 1.24
N LEU A 164 11.72 -2.62 1.46
CA LEU A 164 10.84 -1.68 0.77
C LEU A 164 10.62 -0.42 1.60
N GLY A 165 10.91 0.72 0.99
CA GLY A 165 10.65 2.03 1.55
C GLY A 165 11.69 2.50 2.57
N GLU A 166 11.48 3.71 3.08
CA GLU A 166 12.43 4.39 3.94
C GLU A 166 11.73 4.96 5.17
N ARG A 167 12.39 4.88 6.33
CA ARG A 167 11.98 5.58 7.54
C ARG A 167 13.19 6.23 8.18
N LEU A 168 13.00 7.47 8.63
CA LEU A 168 14.03 8.20 9.37
C LEU A 168 14.52 7.36 10.56
N ARG A 169 15.83 7.08 10.61
CA ARG A 169 16.53 6.28 11.64
C ARG A 169 16.22 4.77 11.66
N ALA A 170 15.51 4.23 10.68
CA ALA A 170 15.52 2.78 10.48
C ALA A 170 16.86 2.38 9.85
N ILE A 171 17.53 1.39 10.43
CA ILE A 171 18.76 0.82 9.89
C ILE A 171 18.37 -0.53 9.26
N PRO A 172 18.41 -0.66 7.93
CA PRO A 172 18.16 -1.94 7.26
C PRO A 172 19.04 -3.05 7.82
N PRO A 173 18.54 -4.30 7.93
CA PRO A 173 19.36 -5.46 8.27
C PRO A 173 20.59 -5.60 7.37
N ALA A 174 21.68 -6.12 7.92
CA ALA A 174 22.92 -6.31 7.19
C ALA A 174 22.70 -7.25 5.98
N GLY A 175 23.29 -6.91 4.83
CA GLY A 175 23.16 -7.72 3.61
C GLY A 175 21.82 -7.58 2.87
N SER A 176 20.87 -6.79 3.39
CA SER A 176 19.61 -6.55 2.71
C SER A 176 19.75 -5.59 1.51
N GLN A 177 18.95 -5.81 0.47
CA GLN A 177 18.88 -4.96 -0.71
C GLN A 177 17.68 -4.00 -0.62
N THR A 178 17.92 -2.69 -0.70
CA THR A 178 16.84 -1.71 -0.76
C THR A 178 16.15 -1.72 -2.11
N LEU A 179 14.82 -1.71 -2.09
CA LEU A 179 13.95 -1.65 -3.26
C LEU A 179 13.04 -0.42 -3.20
N SER A 180 12.68 0.06 -4.39
CA SER A 180 11.58 1.01 -4.57
C SER A 180 10.29 0.27 -4.89
N LEU A 181 9.14 0.91 -4.64
CA LEU A 181 7.85 0.41 -5.10
C LEU A 181 7.89 0.16 -6.62
N PRO A 182 7.27 -0.93 -7.14
CA PRO A 182 7.17 -1.17 -8.56
C PRO A 182 6.48 -0.01 -9.31
N LYS A 183 6.66 0.07 -10.62
CA LYS A 183 5.95 1.06 -11.43
C LYS A 183 4.44 0.75 -11.43
N ILE A 184 3.59 1.76 -11.28
CA ILE A 184 2.14 1.58 -11.05
C ILE A 184 1.48 0.71 -12.11
N GLU A 185 2.01 0.73 -13.34
CA GLU A 185 1.47 -0.03 -14.46
C GLU A 185 1.52 -1.54 -14.22
N THR A 186 2.51 -2.01 -13.45
CA THR A 186 2.68 -3.43 -13.10
C THR A 186 1.61 -3.94 -12.14
N LEU A 187 0.90 -3.04 -11.44
CA LEU A 187 -0.18 -3.42 -10.54
C LEU A 187 -1.33 -4.13 -11.29
N ALA A 188 -1.51 -3.82 -12.58
CA ALA A 188 -2.51 -4.45 -13.44
C ALA A 188 -2.31 -5.96 -13.62
N HIS A 189 -1.10 -6.49 -13.43
CA HIS A 189 -0.85 -7.93 -13.45
C HIS A 189 -1.58 -8.66 -12.31
N HIS A 190 -1.86 -7.97 -11.20
CA HIS A 190 -2.30 -8.59 -9.94
C HIS A 190 -3.77 -8.31 -9.59
N ILE A 191 -4.39 -7.26 -10.15
CA ILE A 191 -5.77 -6.82 -9.79
C ILE A 191 -6.81 -7.94 -9.90
N GLY A 192 -6.67 -8.86 -10.85
CA GLY A 192 -7.59 -9.98 -11.04
C GLY A 192 -7.19 -11.28 -10.34
N GLU A 193 -6.04 -11.29 -9.65
CA GLU A 193 -5.52 -12.49 -9.01
C GLU A 193 -6.13 -12.69 -7.61
N PRO A 194 -6.46 -13.94 -7.24
CA PRO A 194 -6.96 -14.24 -5.90
C PRO A 194 -6.02 -13.75 -4.79
N GLY A 195 -6.62 -13.15 -3.76
CA GLY A 195 -5.91 -12.72 -2.56
C GLY A 195 -4.99 -11.50 -2.71
N PHE A 196 -4.98 -10.84 -3.88
CA PHE A 196 -4.26 -9.57 -4.04
C PHE A 196 -5.06 -8.39 -3.50
N LEU A 197 -6.29 -8.24 -4.01
CA LEU A 197 -7.22 -7.21 -3.56
C LEU A 197 -8.09 -7.72 -2.43
N VAL A 198 -8.27 -6.88 -1.42
CA VAL A 198 -9.20 -7.10 -0.32
C VAL A 198 -10.37 -6.14 -0.48
N GLU A 199 -11.58 -6.67 -0.66
CA GLU A 199 -12.78 -5.84 -0.71
C GLU A 199 -13.06 -5.22 0.66
N THR A 200 -13.41 -3.92 0.69
CA THR A 200 -13.65 -3.19 1.92
C THR A 200 -14.97 -2.42 1.87
N ASN A 201 -15.65 -2.32 3.02
CA ASN A 201 -16.86 -1.50 3.15
C ASN A 201 -16.51 -0.02 3.33
N THR A 202 -15.38 0.25 4.00
CA THR A 202 -14.86 1.58 4.33
C THR A 202 -13.40 1.68 3.90
N ILE A 203 -12.94 2.92 3.72
CA ILE A 203 -11.56 3.17 3.30
C ILE A 203 -10.71 3.30 4.54
N GLU A 204 -10.02 2.21 4.86
CA GLU A 204 -9.21 2.13 6.06
C GLU A 204 -7.81 1.57 5.78
N PRO A 205 -6.77 2.14 6.42
CA PRO A 205 -5.43 1.58 6.40
C PRO A 205 -5.42 0.17 7.00
N LEU A 206 -4.51 -0.65 6.49
CA LEU A 206 -4.15 -1.93 7.04
C LEU A 206 -3.61 -1.75 8.47
N GLN A 207 -4.13 -2.54 9.41
CA GLN A 207 -3.65 -2.58 10.78
C GLN A 207 -2.67 -3.74 10.95
N SER A 208 -1.37 -3.49 10.77
CA SER A 208 -0.33 -4.54 10.83
C SER A 208 -0.02 -5.01 12.25
N GLY A 209 -0.55 -4.34 13.28
CA GLY A 209 -0.31 -4.67 14.69
C GLY A 209 -0.92 -3.66 15.65
N THR A 210 -0.94 -4.01 16.93
CA THR A 210 -1.43 -3.15 18.02
C THR A 210 -0.30 -2.33 18.62
N THR A 211 -0.50 -1.01 18.74
CA THR A 211 0.40 -0.16 19.53
C THR A 211 0.03 -0.27 21.01
N GLU A 212 0.78 -1.03 21.80
CA GLU A 212 0.66 -0.95 23.26
C GLU A 212 1.36 0.32 23.76
N TYR A 213 0.57 1.33 24.09
CA TYR A 213 1.08 2.53 24.74
C TYR A 213 1.37 2.21 26.22
N LYS A 214 2.65 2.26 26.63
CA LYS A 214 2.98 2.25 28.05
C LYS A 214 2.37 3.50 28.70
N LYS A 215 1.38 3.28 29.57
CA LYS A 215 0.76 4.34 30.36
C LYS A 215 1.82 4.89 31.32
N TRP A 216 2.14 6.17 31.18
CA TRP A 216 3.03 6.85 32.12
C TRP A 216 2.41 6.79 33.52
N THR A 217 3.16 6.31 34.51
CA THR A 217 2.73 6.24 35.90
C THR A 217 3.63 7.18 36.71
N PRO A 218 3.09 8.23 37.35
CA PRO A 218 3.90 9.14 38.16
C PRO A 218 4.50 8.40 39.36
N THR A 219 5.82 8.50 39.54
CA THR A 219 6.47 8.11 40.79
C THR A 219 6.30 9.27 41.78
N LEU A 220 5.42 9.12 42.75
CA LEU A 220 5.33 10.08 43.86
C LEU A 220 6.59 9.91 44.74
N PRO A 221 7.24 11.01 45.17
CA PRO A 221 8.35 10.92 46.12
C PRO A 221 7.87 10.29 47.43
N ALA A 222 8.67 9.41 48.00
CA ALA A 222 8.41 8.80 49.30
C ALA A 222 8.30 9.90 50.38
N GLN A 223 7.27 9.80 51.22
CA GLN A 223 7.09 10.66 52.41
C GLN A 223 8.03 10.25 53.53
#